data_AF-A0A6N7KPX7-F1
#
_entry.id   AF-A0A6N7KPX7-F1
#
_cell.length_a   1.000
_cell.length_b   1.000
_cell.length_c   1.000
_cell.angle_alpha   90.00
_cell.angle_beta   90.00
_cell.angle_gamma   90.00
#
_symmetry.space_group_name_H-M   'P 1'
#
loop_
_entity.id
_entity.type
_entity.pdbx_description
1 polymer ?
#
loop_
_entity_poly.entity_id
_entity_poly.type
_entity_poly.pdbx_seq_one_letter_code
_entity_poly.pdbx_strand_id
1 'polypeptide(L)'
;MSSGDNTGERNPFAPPPADAPEQPWQPRTPAPHPGEGADHPDGDGAGEHPQGQPHPWGPGHDGRQPHPPAPQPPRLDPTDPVQRKARNAAFAGLFALVSMLAGFPLVALFVGALGILWGITAMRAPKPSASGPVGFVPAASSPITPAALSGVLTGAMTVMLASSVIGFGLYYQDYVTCVRDSLTSVGADNCSRLAPPWYVDLVGNDD
;
A
#
# COMPACT_ATOMS: atom_id res chain seq x y z
N MET A 1 -13.56 -51.59 34.11
CA MET A 1 -14.05 -50.25 34.49
C MET A 1 -12.87 -49.48 35.05
N SER A 2 -12.35 -48.52 34.30
CA SER A 2 -11.25 -47.66 34.73
C SER A 2 -11.77 -46.24 34.79
N SER A 3 -12.14 -45.83 36.00
CA SER A 3 -12.39 -44.42 36.34
C SER A 3 -11.06 -43.71 36.53
N GLY A 4 -10.98 -42.50 35.99
CA GLY A 4 -9.88 -41.56 36.19
C GLY A 4 -9.67 -40.76 34.90
N ASP A 5 -9.74 -39.45 34.86
CA ASP A 5 -10.03 -38.46 35.88
C ASP A 5 -10.45 -37.20 35.07
N ASN A 6 -11.51 -36.52 35.50
CA ASN A 6 -12.13 -35.40 34.78
C ASN A 6 -11.53 -34.07 35.23
N THR A 7 -10.21 -33.94 35.19
CA THR A 7 -9.50 -32.75 35.65
C THR A 7 -8.55 -32.26 34.55
N GLY A 8 -8.59 -30.95 34.27
CA GLY A 8 -7.78 -30.26 33.26
C GLY A 8 -6.32 -30.70 33.34
N GLU A 9 -5.62 -30.96 32.24
CA GLU A 9 -5.24 -30.04 31.18
C GLU A 9 -5.24 -30.81 29.86
N ARG A 10 -6.20 -30.54 28.95
CA ARG A 10 -6.26 -31.23 27.65
C ARG A 10 -5.25 -30.57 26.71
N ASN A 11 -4.25 -31.33 26.25
CA ASN A 11 -3.18 -30.83 25.38
C ASN A 11 -3.75 -30.02 24.19
N PRO A 12 -3.50 -28.69 24.11
CA PRO A 12 -4.09 -27.81 23.11
C PRO A 12 -3.55 -28.06 21.68
N PHE A 13 -2.54 -28.92 21.54
CA PHE A 13 -1.94 -29.30 20.26
C PHE A 13 -2.31 -30.73 19.82
N ALA A 14 -3.13 -31.45 20.59
CA ALA A 14 -3.65 -32.73 20.13
C ALA A 14 -4.65 -32.50 18.98
N PRO A 15 -4.62 -33.30 17.90
CA PRO A 15 -5.66 -33.24 16.89
C PRO A 15 -7.03 -33.47 17.54
N PRO A 16 -8.06 -32.73 17.11
CA PRO A 16 -9.39 -32.87 17.69
C PRO A 16 -9.90 -34.31 17.53
N PRO A 17 -10.66 -34.83 18.50
CA PRO A 17 -11.24 -36.17 18.39
C PRO A 17 -12.16 -36.25 17.16
N ALA A 18 -12.24 -37.43 16.55
CA ALA A 18 -12.94 -37.65 15.28
C ALA A 18 -14.42 -37.24 15.30
N ASP A 19 -15.03 -37.15 16.48
CA ASP A 19 -16.44 -36.81 16.68
C ASP A 19 -16.66 -35.32 17.03
N ALA A 20 -15.62 -34.48 16.94
CA ALA A 20 -15.73 -33.05 17.23
C ALA A 20 -16.38 -32.30 16.05
N PRO A 21 -17.35 -31.40 16.32
CA PRO A 21 -17.89 -30.51 15.28
C PRO A 21 -16.79 -29.58 14.76
N GLU A 22 -16.79 -29.30 13.44
CA GLU A 22 -15.85 -28.34 12.85
C GLU A 22 -16.03 -26.96 13.49
N GLN A 23 -14.92 -26.37 13.96
CA GLN A 23 -14.91 -25.02 14.50
C GLN A 23 -14.35 -24.03 13.48
N PRO A 24 -14.99 -22.86 13.27
CA PRO A 24 -14.42 -21.81 12.46
C PRO A 24 -13.12 -21.31 13.11
N TRP A 25 -12.14 -20.93 12.29
CA TRP A 25 -10.84 -20.47 12.78
C TRP A 25 -11.01 -19.27 13.75
N GLN A 26 -10.38 -19.36 14.93
CA GLN A 26 -10.35 -18.30 15.93
C GLN A 26 -8.90 -17.91 16.27
N PRO A 27 -8.60 -16.62 16.50
CA PRO A 27 -7.30 -16.18 17.00
C PRO A 27 -7.01 -16.81 18.37
N ARG A 28 -5.81 -17.35 18.58
CA ARG A 28 -5.41 -17.93 19.86
C ARG A 28 -5.19 -16.84 20.91
N THR A 29 -6.14 -16.65 21.81
CA THR A 29 -5.95 -15.88 23.05
C THR A 29 -5.20 -16.72 24.09
N PRO A 30 -4.26 -16.14 24.85
CA PRO A 30 -3.60 -16.86 25.95
C PRO A 30 -4.63 -17.29 27.00
N ALA A 31 -4.60 -18.57 27.39
CA ALA A 31 -5.47 -19.08 28.45
C ALA A 31 -5.01 -18.57 29.83
N PRO A 32 -5.94 -18.20 30.74
CA PRO A 32 -5.60 -17.90 32.12
C PRO A 32 -5.03 -19.15 32.81
N HIS A 33 -3.92 -19.01 33.54
CA HIS A 33 -3.35 -20.10 34.33
C HIS A 33 -4.19 -20.38 35.60
N PRO A 34 -4.40 -21.63 36.01
CA PRO A 34 -5.09 -21.97 37.25
C PRO A 34 -4.10 -22.11 38.43
N GLY A 35 -4.35 -21.37 39.52
CA GLY A 35 -3.60 -21.35 40.79
C GLY A 35 -3.08 -19.94 41.07
N GLU A 36 -3.32 -19.24 42.17
CA GLU A 36 -3.62 -19.63 43.56
C GLU A 36 -4.70 -18.72 44.16
N GLY A 37 -5.53 -19.26 45.06
CA GLY A 37 -6.55 -18.50 45.78
C GLY A 37 -6.02 -17.83 47.06
N ALA A 38 -6.62 -16.68 47.43
CA ALA A 38 -7.06 -16.36 48.79
C ALA A 38 -7.69 -14.94 48.87
N ASP A 39 -8.98 -14.91 49.23
CA ASP A 39 -9.71 -13.94 50.07
C ASP A 39 -9.41 -12.42 50.02
N HIS A 40 -10.31 -11.62 49.41
CA HIS A 40 -10.95 -10.45 50.07
C HIS A 40 -12.17 -9.94 49.27
N PRO A 41 -13.18 -9.30 49.90
CA PRO A 41 -14.51 -9.07 49.36
C PRO A 41 -14.69 -7.70 48.67
N ASP A 42 -15.72 -7.65 47.81
CA ASP A 42 -16.47 -6.51 47.29
C ASP A 42 -15.69 -5.24 46.88
N GLY A 43 -15.64 -5.00 45.56
CA GLY A 43 -15.22 -3.73 44.98
C GLY A 43 -15.56 -3.63 43.49
N ASP A 44 -16.53 -2.79 43.17
CA ASP A 44 -17.00 -2.49 41.82
C ASP A 44 -15.91 -1.98 40.86
N GLY A 45 -15.82 -2.61 39.69
CA GLY A 45 -15.54 -2.00 38.38
C GLY A 45 -14.31 -1.11 38.17
N ALA A 46 -13.26 -1.67 37.56
CA ALA A 46 -12.51 -1.06 36.44
C ALA A 46 -11.59 -2.12 35.82
N GLY A 47 -11.67 -2.29 34.49
CA GLY A 47 -10.92 -3.31 33.76
C GLY A 47 -9.43 -2.96 33.65
N GLU A 48 -8.63 -3.39 34.62
CA GLU A 48 -7.18 -3.43 34.50
C GLU A 48 -6.78 -4.69 33.71
N HIS A 49 -6.22 -4.50 32.51
CA HIS A 49 -5.62 -5.59 31.76
C HIS A 49 -4.40 -6.14 32.52
N PRO A 50 -4.29 -7.45 32.82
CA PRO A 50 -3.10 -7.99 33.46
C PRO A 50 -1.93 -7.89 32.48
N GLN A 51 -0.93 -7.09 32.83
CA GLN A 51 0.36 -7.06 32.14
C GLN A 51 1.01 -8.45 32.28
N GLY A 52 0.85 -9.27 31.25
CA GLY A 52 1.46 -10.59 31.16
C GLY A 52 2.97 -10.48 31.31
N GLN A 53 3.55 -11.36 32.12
CA GLN A 53 4.98 -11.40 32.39
C GLN A 53 5.79 -11.55 31.08
N PRO A 54 6.95 -10.88 30.95
CA PRO A 54 7.77 -10.94 29.74
C PRO A 54 8.26 -12.37 29.48
N HIS A 55 8.15 -12.81 28.22
CA HIS A 55 8.51 -14.15 27.75
C HIS A 55 10.01 -14.19 27.38
N PRO A 56 10.83 -15.14 27.90
CA PRO A 56 12.32 -15.15 27.93
C PRO A 56 13.13 -14.71 26.70
N TRP A 57 12.53 -14.61 25.52
CA TRP A 57 13.16 -14.25 24.25
C TRP A 57 12.61 -12.95 23.62
N GLY A 58 11.78 -12.19 24.34
CA GLY A 58 11.27 -10.90 23.91
C GLY A 58 12.30 -9.75 24.01
N PRO A 59 12.07 -8.60 23.36
CA PRO A 59 12.92 -7.42 23.55
C PRO A 59 12.70 -6.85 24.98
N GLY A 60 13.51 -7.27 25.96
CA GLY A 60 13.37 -6.85 27.36
C GLY A 60 13.91 -7.79 28.45
N HIS A 61 14.70 -8.82 28.09
CA HIS A 61 15.19 -9.84 29.04
C HIS A 61 16.46 -9.47 29.79
N ASP A 62 17.02 -8.31 29.51
CA ASP A 62 18.16 -7.81 30.24
C ASP A 62 17.64 -7.16 31.53
N GLY A 63 17.98 -7.73 32.69
CA GLY A 63 17.57 -7.30 34.04
C GLY A 63 18.07 -5.92 34.45
N ARG A 64 17.93 -4.92 33.58
CA ARG A 64 18.42 -3.56 33.73
C ARG A 64 17.21 -2.64 33.62
N GLN A 65 16.87 -2.06 34.76
CA GLN A 65 15.97 -0.92 35.05
C GLN A 65 14.79 -0.67 34.10
N PRO A 66 13.57 -0.39 34.61
CA PRO A 66 12.40 -0.12 33.77
C PRO A 66 12.71 1.02 32.79
N HIS A 67 12.98 0.65 31.55
CA HIS A 67 13.17 1.59 30.45
C HIS A 67 11.80 2.23 30.19
N PRO A 68 11.70 3.55 29.97
CA PRO A 68 10.45 4.15 29.52
C PRO A 68 9.94 3.37 28.31
N PRO A 69 8.61 3.12 28.20
CA PRO A 69 8.06 2.26 27.16
C PRO A 69 8.57 2.75 25.81
N ALA A 70 9.23 1.85 25.07
CA ALA A 70 9.72 2.16 23.73
C ALA A 70 8.54 2.71 22.91
N PRO A 71 8.73 3.79 22.12
CA PRO A 71 7.68 4.33 21.28
C PRO A 71 7.12 3.20 20.41
N GLN A 72 5.86 2.86 20.60
CA GLN A 72 5.23 1.82 19.80
C GLN A 72 5.32 2.23 18.33
N PRO A 73 5.77 1.35 17.42
CA PRO A 73 5.75 1.65 16.01
C PRO A 73 4.31 2.03 15.63
N PRO A 74 4.11 3.12 14.87
CA PRO A 74 2.78 3.57 14.50
C PRO A 74 2.05 2.40 13.84
N ARG A 75 0.97 1.94 14.48
CA ARG A 75 0.17 0.84 13.93
C ARG A 75 -0.56 1.38 12.71
N LEU A 76 -0.25 0.80 11.54
CA LEU A 76 -0.95 1.10 10.29
C LEU A 76 -2.38 0.56 10.42
N ASP A 77 -3.36 1.45 10.48
CA ASP A 77 -4.77 1.11 10.45
C ASP A 77 -5.21 0.88 8.98
N PRO A 78 -5.50 -0.37 8.56
CA PRO A 78 -5.92 -0.67 7.19
C PRO A 78 -7.24 0.02 6.76
N THR A 79 -7.99 0.55 7.72
CA THR A 79 -9.26 1.26 7.50
C THR A 79 -9.10 2.77 7.32
N ASP A 80 -7.90 3.33 7.53
CA ASP A 80 -7.66 4.76 7.32
C ASP A 80 -7.83 5.15 5.83
N PRO A 81 -8.74 6.08 5.49
CA PRO A 81 -8.92 6.56 4.13
C PRO A 81 -7.66 7.22 3.54
N VAL A 82 -6.79 7.81 4.36
CA VAL A 82 -5.55 8.47 3.91
C VAL A 82 -4.56 7.42 3.39
N GLN A 83 -4.38 6.34 4.13
CA GLN A 83 -3.49 5.24 3.75
C GLN A 83 -3.96 4.53 2.47
N ARG A 84 -5.28 4.34 2.31
CA ARG A 84 -5.86 3.76 1.08
C ARG A 84 -5.57 4.64 -0.13
N LYS A 85 -5.69 5.96 0.03
CA LYS A 85 -5.44 6.89 -1.07
C LYS A 85 -3.97 6.94 -1.47
N ALA A 86 -3.06 6.92 -0.50
CA ALA A 86 -1.62 6.86 -0.75
C ALA A 86 -1.21 5.59 -1.50
N ARG A 87 -1.75 4.43 -1.11
CA ARG A 87 -1.51 3.14 -1.80
C ARG A 87 -2.04 3.16 -3.23
N ASN A 88 -3.24 3.66 -3.44
CA ASN A 88 -3.85 3.72 -4.76
C ASN A 88 -3.12 4.73 -5.68
N ALA A 89 -2.57 5.83 -5.13
CA ALA A 89 -1.71 6.73 -5.88
C ALA A 89 -0.43 6.06 -6.38
N ALA A 90 0.21 5.23 -5.54
CA ALA A 90 1.39 4.46 -5.93
C ALA A 90 1.07 3.43 -7.04
N PHE A 91 -0.03 2.68 -6.91
CA PHE A 91 -0.45 1.74 -7.94
C PHE A 91 -0.86 2.42 -9.25
N ALA A 92 -1.57 3.55 -9.18
CA ALA A 92 -1.95 4.30 -10.38
C ALA A 92 -0.73 4.90 -11.09
N GLY A 93 0.24 5.45 -10.36
CA GLY A 93 1.49 5.95 -10.95
C GLY A 93 2.28 4.86 -11.68
N LEU A 94 2.42 3.69 -11.06
CA LEU A 94 3.08 2.54 -11.69
C LEU A 94 2.30 2.03 -12.91
N PHE A 95 0.97 1.93 -12.81
CA PHE A 95 0.13 1.48 -13.92
C PHE A 95 0.15 2.46 -15.10
N ALA A 96 0.21 3.76 -14.84
CA ALA A 96 0.35 4.77 -15.88
C ALA A 96 1.66 4.59 -16.67
N LEU A 97 2.77 4.36 -15.96
CA LEU A 97 4.07 4.10 -16.59
C LEU A 97 4.02 2.85 -17.47
N VAL A 98 3.47 1.75 -16.94
CA VAL A 98 3.30 0.50 -17.70
C VAL A 98 2.40 0.69 -18.92
N SER A 99 1.31 1.45 -18.79
CA SER A 99 0.41 1.75 -19.91
C SER A 99 1.09 2.55 -21.02
N MET A 100 2.00 3.46 -20.64
CA MET A 100 2.79 4.23 -21.61
C MET A 100 3.76 3.32 -22.38
N LEU A 101 4.48 2.44 -21.67
CA LEU A 101 5.39 1.46 -22.26
C LEU A 101 4.66 0.44 -23.16
N ALA A 102 3.41 0.10 -22.82
CA ALA A 102 2.56 -0.79 -23.60
C ALA A 102 1.93 -0.13 -24.84
N GLY A 103 2.20 1.16 -25.12
CA GLY A 103 1.69 1.85 -26.31
C GLY A 103 0.27 2.39 -26.18
N PHE A 104 -0.26 2.55 -24.95
CA PHE A 104 -1.58 3.10 -24.69
C PHE A 104 -1.49 4.50 -24.05
N PRO A 105 -1.05 5.54 -24.79
CA PRO A 105 -0.76 6.86 -24.22
C PRO A 105 -2.00 7.55 -23.64
N LEU A 106 -3.19 7.32 -24.21
CA LEU A 106 -4.45 7.84 -23.64
C LEU A 106 -4.73 7.24 -22.27
N VAL A 107 -4.63 5.92 -22.13
CA VAL A 107 -4.81 5.23 -20.84
C VAL A 107 -3.77 5.70 -19.83
N ALA A 108 -2.51 5.82 -20.27
CA ALA A 108 -1.42 6.35 -19.44
C ALA A 108 -1.71 7.76 -18.92
N LEU A 109 -2.23 8.65 -19.77
CA LEU A 109 -2.60 10.01 -19.39
C LEU A 109 -3.72 10.03 -18.35
N PHE A 110 -4.81 9.29 -18.58
CA PHE A 110 -5.95 9.25 -17.65
C PHE A 110 -5.57 8.64 -16.31
N VAL A 111 -4.85 7.51 -16.31
CA VAL A 111 -4.45 6.84 -15.06
C VAL A 111 -3.38 7.64 -14.32
N GLY A 112 -2.46 8.29 -15.04
CA GLY A 112 -1.46 9.18 -14.44
C GLY A 112 -2.11 10.38 -13.74
N ALA A 113 -3.09 11.03 -14.38
CA ALA A 113 -3.86 12.12 -13.79
C ALA A 113 -4.64 11.66 -12.53
N LEU A 114 -5.24 10.46 -12.58
CA LEU A 114 -5.90 9.86 -11.42
C LEU A 114 -4.91 9.62 -10.26
N GLY A 115 -3.72 9.09 -10.55
CA GLY A 115 -2.68 8.87 -9.55
C GLY A 115 -2.24 10.17 -8.86
N ILE A 116 -2.08 11.24 -9.63
CA ILE A 116 -1.76 12.58 -9.09
C ILE A 116 -2.90 13.10 -8.19
N LEU A 117 -4.17 12.95 -8.61
CA LEU A 117 -5.32 13.38 -7.79
C LEU A 117 -5.35 12.65 -6.44
N TRP A 118 -5.19 11.33 -6.46
CA TRP A 118 -5.17 10.52 -5.24
C TRP A 118 -3.97 10.86 -4.35
N GLY A 119 -2.80 11.11 -4.93
CA GLY A 119 -1.61 11.57 -4.20
C GLY A 119 -1.82 12.94 -3.55
N ILE A 120 -2.34 13.92 -4.28
CA ILE A 120 -2.65 15.27 -3.75
C ILE A 120 -3.68 15.19 -2.63
N THR A 121 -4.74 14.38 -2.79
CA THR A 121 -5.76 14.23 -1.74
C THR A 121 -5.22 13.54 -0.49
N ALA A 122 -4.26 12.62 -0.60
CA ALA A 122 -3.60 12.00 0.55
C ALA A 122 -2.67 12.99 1.27
N MET A 123 -1.94 13.83 0.54
CA MET A 123 -1.06 14.86 1.11
C MET A 123 -1.81 16.00 1.81
N ARG A 124 -3.07 16.23 1.43
CA ARG A 124 -3.95 17.24 2.07
C ARG A 124 -4.58 16.77 3.38
N ALA A 125 -4.33 15.54 3.82
CA ALA A 125 -4.86 15.04 5.08
C ALA A 125 -4.25 15.81 6.28
N PRO A 126 -5.03 16.13 7.33
CA PRO A 126 -4.51 16.75 8.53
C PRO A 126 -3.39 15.90 9.14
N LYS A 127 -2.25 16.52 9.47
CA LYS A 127 -1.20 15.83 10.22
C LYS A 127 -1.77 15.42 11.57
N PRO A 128 -1.71 14.13 11.97
CA PRO A 128 -2.16 13.75 13.30
C PRO A 128 -1.36 14.55 14.33
N SER A 129 -2.08 15.25 15.21
CA SER A 129 -1.47 16.04 16.28
C SER A 129 -0.70 15.08 17.18
N ALA A 130 0.61 15.29 17.29
CA ALA A 130 1.42 14.56 18.25
C ALA A 130 1.12 15.11 19.65
N SER A 131 0.01 14.69 20.26
CA SER A 131 -0.23 14.90 21.69
C SER A 131 0.58 13.87 22.47
N GLY A 132 1.87 14.13 22.63
CA GLY A 132 2.79 13.39 23.50
C GLY A 132 3.84 14.37 24.04
N PRO A 133 4.32 14.19 25.28
CA PRO A 133 5.14 15.18 25.97
C PRO A 133 6.41 15.50 25.17
N VAL A 134 6.72 16.80 25.12
CA VAL A 134 7.86 17.41 24.42
C VAL A 134 9.18 16.83 24.93
N GLY A 135 9.68 15.80 24.24
CA GLY A 135 11.07 15.37 24.28
C GLY A 135 11.74 15.72 22.95
N PHE A 136 13.03 16.08 23.01
CA PHE A 136 13.88 16.28 21.83
C PHE A 136 14.13 14.93 21.15
N VAL A 137 13.13 14.43 20.42
CA VAL A 137 13.26 13.28 19.54
C VAL A 137 13.17 13.84 18.12
N PRO A 138 14.15 13.58 17.23
CA PRO A 138 14.04 14.03 15.85
C PRO A 138 12.71 13.53 15.29
N ALA A 139 11.92 14.45 14.74
CA ALA A 139 10.57 14.19 14.26
C ALA A 139 10.61 12.93 13.38
N ALA A 140 10.00 11.84 13.85
CA ALA A 140 9.93 10.60 13.10
C ALA A 140 9.35 10.94 11.73
N SER A 141 10.15 10.70 10.69
CA SER A 141 9.70 10.85 9.30
C SER A 141 8.43 10.04 9.16
N SER A 142 7.29 10.71 8.98
CA SER A 142 5.99 10.06 8.86
C SER A 142 6.11 8.98 7.79
N PRO A 143 5.97 7.68 8.12
CA PRO A 143 6.31 6.57 7.21
C PRO A 143 5.43 6.47 5.96
N ILE A 144 4.49 7.41 5.78
CA ILE A 144 3.53 7.49 4.68
C ILE A 144 4.05 8.37 3.52
N THR A 145 5.07 9.20 3.72
CA THR A 145 5.55 10.13 2.69
C THR A 145 6.32 9.53 1.50
N PRO A 146 7.09 8.43 1.60
CA PRO A 146 7.87 7.99 0.44
C PRO A 146 7.01 7.36 -0.66
N ALA A 147 5.96 6.61 -0.31
CA ALA A 147 5.13 5.90 -1.28
C ALA A 147 4.21 6.82 -2.12
N ALA A 148 3.66 7.87 -1.49
CA ALA A 148 2.84 8.84 -2.20
C ALA A 148 3.69 9.71 -3.14
N LEU A 149 4.90 10.08 -2.70
CA LEU A 149 5.79 10.94 -3.47
C LEU A 149 6.28 10.25 -4.76
N SER A 150 6.65 8.97 -4.69
CA SER A 150 7.09 8.23 -5.86
C SER A 150 5.97 8.08 -6.91
N GLY A 151 4.74 7.78 -6.48
CA GLY A 151 3.59 7.67 -7.38
C GLY A 151 3.25 8.99 -8.09
N VAL A 152 3.31 10.12 -7.37
CA VAL A 152 3.04 11.45 -7.97
C VAL A 152 4.14 11.85 -8.94
N LEU A 153 5.42 11.64 -8.60
CA LEU A 153 6.54 11.98 -9.48
C LEU A 153 6.52 11.14 -10.77
N THR A 154 6.36 9.81 -10.64
CA THR A 154 6.24 8.92 -11.80
C THR A 154 5.02 9.28 -12.63
N GLY A 155 3.86 9.48 -12.00
CA GLY A 155 2.63 9.89 -12.70
C GLY A 155 2.78 11.21 -13.46
N ALA A 156 3.40 12.23 -12.84
CA ALA A 156 3.62 13.53 -13.48
C ALA A 156 4.55 13.43 -14.70
N MET A 157 5.67 12.71 -14.57
CA MET A 157 6.57 12.46 -15.69
C MET A 157 5.86 11.71 -16.82
N THR A 158 5.12 10.64 -16.52
CA THR A 158 4.39 9.88 -17.54
C THR A 158 3.31 10.73 -18.23
N VAL A 159 2.58 11.58 -17.50
CA VAL A 159 1.56 12.46 -18.09
C VAL A 159 2.21 13.47 -19.05
N MET A 160 3.38 14.03 -18.72
CA MET A 160 4.12 14.90 -19.64
C MET A 160 4.50 14.16 -20.93
N LEU A 161 5.12 12.98 -20.81
CA LEU A 161 5.50 12.18 -21.98
C LEU A 161 4.29 11.77 -22.82
N ALA A 162 3.23 11.27 -22.20
CA ALA A 162 2.01 10.86 -22.89
C ALA A 162 1.35 12.03 -23.62
N SER A 163 1.29 13.20 -22.98
CA SER A 163 0.74 14.42 -23.58
C SER A 163 1.58 14.89 -24.77
N SER A 164 2.91 14.80 -24.71
CA SER A 164 3.78 15.09 -25.86
C SER A 164 3.48 14.16 -27.03
N VAL A 165 3.43 12.84 -26.81
CA VAL A 165 3.16 11.86 -27.88
C VAL A 165 1.79 12.09 -28.52
N ILE A 166 0.76 12.30 -27.71
CA ILE A 166 -0.59 12.60 -28.20
C ILE A 166 -0.58 13.91 -28.98
N GLY A 167 0.09 14.94 -28.46
CA GLY A 167 0.20 16.26 -29.10
C GLY A 167 0.89 16.19 -30.47
N PHE A 168 1.96 15.40 -30.61
CA PHE A 168 2.61 15.17 -31.90
C PHE A 168 1.66 14.49 -32.91
N GLY A 169 0.93 13.47 -32.46
CA GLY A 169 -0.07 12.81 -33.32
C GLY A 169 -1.19 13.74 -33.75
N LEU A 170 -1.64 14.64 -32.87
CA LEU A 170 -2.66 15.66 -33.19
C LEU A 170 -2.12 16.77 -34.11
N TYR A 171 -0.87 17.17 -33.93
CA TYR A 171 -0.26 18.23 -34.74
C TYR A 171 0.03 17.77 -36.17
N TYR A 172 0.42 16.50 -36.36
CA TYR A 172 0.73 15.93 -37.66
C TYR A 172 -0.38 15.01 -38.20
N GLN A 173 -1.64 15.25 -37.84
CA GLN A 173 -2.75 14.40 -38.29
C GLN A 173 -2.85 14.29 -39.80
N ASP A 174 -2.68 15.39 -40.54
CA ASP A 174 -2.80 15.39 -42.00
C ASP A 174 -1.78 14.47 -42.69
N TYR A 175 -0.58 14.34 -42.10
CA TYR A 175 0.42 13.39 -42.59
C TYR A 175 -0.02 11.94 -42.30
N VAL A 176 -0.40 11.65 -41.06
CA VAL A 176 -0.75 10.28 -40.63
C VAL A 176 -2.01 9.78 -41.32
N THR A 177 -3.02 10.65 -41.52
CA THR A 177 -4.23 10.31 -42.27
C THR A 177 -3.93 10.09 -43.75
N CYS A 178 -3.12 10.97 -44.38
CA CYS A 178 -2.70 10.82 -45.77
C CYS A 178 -1.98 9.48 -46.01
N VAL A 179 -1.01 9.13 -45.15
CA VAL A 179 -0.27 7.86 -45.27
C VAL A 179 -1.22 6.67 -45.09
N ARG A 180 -2.14 6.74 -44.12
CA ARG A 180 -3.11 5.67 -43.83
C ARG A 180 -4.16 5.46 -44.92
N ASP A 181 -4.54 6.52 -45.63
CA ASP A 181 -5.51 6.48 -46.74
C ASP A 181 -4.83 6.22 -48.10
N SER A 182 -3.50 6.22 -48.16
CA SER A 182 -2.77 5.95 -49.40
C SER A 182 -2.89 4.48 -49.82
N LEU A 183 -3.28 4.25 -51.08
CA LEU A 183 -3.41 2.92 -51.67
C LEU A 183 -2.11 2.43 -52.34
N THR A 184 -1.12 3.31 -52.50
CA THR A 184 0.14 3.05 -53.21
C THR A 184 1.32 3.65 -52.45
N SER A 185 2.50 3.02 -52.56
CA SER A 185 3.73 3.54 -51.96
C SER A 185 4.12 4.93 -52.49
N VAL A 186 3.91 5.19 -53.79
CA VAL A 186 4.12 6.53 -54.39
C VAL A 186 3.18 7.58 -53.80
N GLY A 187 1.95 7.18 -53.44
CA GLY A 187 0.99 8.05 -52.76
C GLY A 187 1.46 8.39 -51.34
N ALA A 188 1.96 7.39 -50.60
CA ALA A 188 2.55 7.58 -49.28
C ALA A 188 3.77 8.52 -49.32
N ASP A 189 4.65 8.38 -50.31
CA ASP A 189 5.82 9.24 -50.48
C ASP A 189 5.45 10.71 -50.70
N ASN A 190 4.34 10.97 -51.42
CA ASN A 190 3.86 12.33 -51.64
C ASN A 190 3.32 12.99 -50.35
N CYS A 191 2.88 12.18 -49.37
CA CYS A 191 2.43 12.68 -48.06
C CYS A 191 3.57 13.30 -47.24
N SER A 192 4.84 12.98 -47.54
CA SER A 192 6.01 13.55 -46.85
C SER A 192 6.09 15.08 -46.88
N ARG A 193 5.36 15.74 -47.80
CA ARG A 193 5.25 17.21 -47.86
C ARG A 193 4.46 17.83 -46.70
N LEU A 194 3.64 17.05 -46.00
CA LEU A 194 2.78 17.53 -44.91
C LEU A 194 3.48 17.53 -43.54
N ALA A 195 4.65 16.92 -43.41
CA ALA A 195 5.43 16.89 -42.18
C ALA A 195 6.91 17.27 -42.43
N PRO A 196 7.63 17.78 -41.44
CA PRO A 196 9.06 18.01 -41.54
C PRO A 196 9.84 16.71 -41.83
N PRO A 197 10.95 16.78 -42.59
CA PRO A 197 11.71 15.59 -42.97
C PRO A 197 12.22 14.79 -41.77
N TRP A 198 12.61 15.44 -40.67
CA TRP A 198 13.06 14.74 -39.45
C TRP A 198 11.96 13.87 -38.82
N TYR A 199 10.70 14.25 -38.96
CA TYR A 199 9.57 13.51 -38.41
C TYR A 199 9.24 12.32 -39.29
N VAL A 200 9.27 12.52 -40.61
CA VAL A 200 9.09 11.45 -41.60
C VAL A 200 10.19 10.40 -41.46
N ASP A 201 11.46 10.81 -41.33
CA ASP A 201 12.58 9.88 -41.12
C ASP A 201 12.43 9.12 -39.79
N LEU A 202 11.97 9.76 -38.72
CA LEU A 202 11.78 9.10 -37.43
C LEU A 202 10.72 7.99 -37.51
N VAL A 203 9.58 8.26 -38.14
CA VAL A 203 8.44 7.34 -38.21
C VAL A 203 8.59 6.31 -39.33
N GLY A 204 9.24 6.67 -40.44
CA GLY A 204 9.45 5.79 -41.60
C GLY A 204 10.58 4.77 -41.41
N ASN A 205 11.38 4.87 -40.34
CA ASN A 205 12.42 3.88 -40.00
C ASN A 205 11.92 2.75 -39.10
N ASP A 206 10.62 2.71 -38.75
CA ASP A 206 10.00 1.69 -37.90
C ASP A 206 9.42 0.47 -38.70
N ASP A 207 9.66 0.40 -40.02
CA ASP A 207 9.36 -0.74 -40.91
C ASP A 207 10.58 -1.67 -41.11
#